data_AF-A0A355UGV3-F1
#
_entry.id   AF-A0A355UGV3-F1
#
_cell.length_a   1.000
_cell.length_b   1.000
_cell.length_c   1.000
_cell.angle_alpha   90.00
_cell.angle_beta   90.00
_cell.angle_gamma   90.00
#
_symmetry.space_group_name_H-M   'P 1'
#
loop_
_entity.id
_entity.type
_entity.pdbx_description
1 polymer ?
#
loop_
_entity_poly.entity_id
_entity_poly.type
_entity_poly.pdbx_seq_one_letter_code
_entity_poly.pdbx_strand_id
1 'polypeptide(L)'
;MKRQNKIKFSLKKKIIILLLSLLLIIFLGFFIFSIFKTYQSPTERKLIGFWNVEMENSFWERDSVYDWGTTIMDISEKNICKLPTLCDTNLTVDENWAKATGTWEFISRNPDSIFLNVPNNPLHGKYAIRFFIDENGYGEAKNNIYKIELKNDSTYLICNKGDFIQKNWRKDWEKN
;
A
#
# COMPACT_ATOMS: atom_id res chain seq x y z
N MET A 1 -27.87 -61.42 11.27
CA MET A 1 -26.86 -60.79 10.39
C MET A 1 -27.34 -59.53 9.63
N LYS A 2 -28.43 -59.55 8.85
CA LYS A 2 -28.84 -58.39 7.99
C LYS A 2 -29.02 -57.04 8.74
N ARG A 3 -29.56 -57.04 9.95
CA ARG A 3 -29.82 -55.82 10.75
C ARG A 3 -28.54 -55.13 11.24
N GLN A 4 -27.53 -55.91 11.68
CA GLN A 4 -26.23 -55.41 12.11
C GLN A 4 -25.43 -54.78 10.96
N ASN A 5 -25.49 -55.37 9.75
CA ASN A 5 -24.83 -54.81 8.57
C ASN A 5 -25.46 -53.48 8.13
N LYS A 6 -26.79 -53.34 8.24
CA LYS A 6 -27.52 -52.10 7.92
C LYS A 6 -27.16 -50.96 8.90
N ILE A 7 -26.99 -51.27 10.19
CA ILE A 7 -26.55 -50.32 11.22
C ILE A 7 -25.10 -49.87 10.99
N LYS A 8 -24.18 -50.81 10.73
CA LYS A 8 -22.78 -50.49 10.39
C LYS A 8 -22.67 -49.60 9.14
N PHE A 9 -23.48 -49.86 8.10
CA PHE A 9 -23.51 -49.05 6.88
C PHE A 9 -24.04 -47.63 7.14
N SER A 10 -25.11 -47.51 7.93
CA SER A 10 -25.65 -46.22 8.37
C SER A 10 -24.64 -45.40 9.18
N LEU A 11 -23.89 -46.04 10.08
CA LEU A 11 -22.84 -45.36 10.86
C LEU A 11 -21.70 -44.86 9.98
N LYS A 12 -21.22 -45.70 9.05
CA LYS A 12 -20.17 -45.32 8.07
C LYS A 12 -20.59 -44.12 7.23
N LYS A 13 -21.83 -44.09 6.74
CA LYS A 13 -22.36 -42.96 5.97
C LYS A 13 -22.39 -41.66 6.80
N LYS A 14 -22.79 -41.73 8.07
CA LYS A 14 -22.76 -40.57 8.99
C LYS A 14 -21.34 -40.08 9.27
N ILE A 15 -20.38 -40.99 9.46
CA ILE A 15 -18.96 -40.64 9.65
C ILE A 15 -18.39 -39.98 8.39
N ILE A 16 -18.70 -40.50 7.20
CA ILE A 16 -18.26 -39.89 5.93
C ILE A 16 -18.83 -38.47 5.79
N ILE A 17 -20.12 -38.28 6.09
CA ILE A 17 -20.75 -36.94 6.07
C ILE A 17 -20.06 -36.00 7.06
N LEU A 18 -19.77 -36.45 8.28
CA LEU A 18 -19.03 -35.66 9.28
C LEU A 18 -17.63 -35.26 8.79
N LEU A 19 -16.88 -36.19 8.21
CA LEU A 19 -15.55 -35.92 7.66
C LEU A 19 -15.61 -34.92 6.49
N LEU A 20 -16.57 -35.06 5.59
CA LEU A 20 -16.78 -34.11 4.49
C LEU A 20 -17.16 -32.71 5.01
N SER A 21 -18.00 -32.64 6.05
CA SER A 21 -18.35 -31.36 6.68
C SER A 21 -17.16 -30.68 7.34
N LEU A 22 -16.27 -31.46 7.98
CA LEU A 22 -15.06 -30.94 8.61
C LEU A 22 -14.07 -30.39 7.57
N LEU A 23 -13.86 -31.14 6.49
CA LEU A 23 -13.04 -30.71 5.35
C LEU A 23 -13.55 -29.39 4.74
N LEU A 24 -14.88 -29.26 4.59
CA LEU A 24 -15.50 -28.04 4.08
C LEU A 24 -15.23 -26.85 5.00
N ILE A 25 -15.36 -27.02 6.32
CA ILE A 25 -15.09 -25.95 7.30
C ILE A 25 -13.62 -25.51 7.24
N ILE A 26 -12.69 -26.45 7.16
CA ILE A 26 -11.25 -26.14 7.03
C ILE A 26 -10.98 -25.37 5.74
N PHE A 27 -11.59 -25.80 4.63
CA PHE A 27 -11.44 -25.13 3.34
C PHE A 27 -12.02 -23.71 3.37
N LEU A 28 -13.21 -23.51 3.95
CA LEU A 28 -13.80 -22.19 4.15
C LEU A 28 -12.92 -21.30 5.02
N GLY A 29 -12.38 -21.83 6.12
CA GLY A 29 -11.45 -21.11 6.99
C GLY A 29 -10.19 -20.68 6.24
N PHE A 30 -9.59 -21.57 5.46
CA PHE A 30 -8.42 -21.25 4.64
C PHE A 30 -8.74 -20.23 3.54
N PHE A 31 -9.90 -20.34 2.90
CA PHE A 31 -10.35 -19.42 1.87
C PHE A 31 -10.57 -18.00 2.43
N ILE A 32 -11.28 -17.89 3.56
CA ILE A 32 -11.50 -16.63 4.26
C ILE A 32 -10.17 -16.03 4.71
N PHE A 33 -9.29 -16.82 5.33
CA PHE A 33 -7.96 -16.37 5.73
C PHE A 33 -7.14 -15.85 4.54
N SER A 34 -7.21 -16.54 3.40
CA SER A 34 -6.52 -16.12 2.18
C SER A 34 -7.06 -14.78 1.67
N ILE A 35 -8.38 -14.60 1.65
CA ILE A 35 -9.00 -13.31 1.29
C ILE A 35 -8.52 -12.22 2.23
N PHE A 36 -8.57 -12.42 3.55
CA PHE A 36 -8.10 -11.40 4.50
C PHE A 36 -6.62 -11.06 4.32
N LYS A 37 -5.78 -12.01 3.92
CA LYS A 37 -4.35 -11.79 3.69
C LYS A 37 -4.03 -11.09 2.38
N THR A 38 -4.88 -11.23 1.37
CA THR A 38 -4.66 -10.66 0.03
C THR A 38 -5.54 -9.45 -0.27
N TYR A 39 -6.55 -9.20 0.56
CA TYR A 39 -7.44 -8.07 0.38
C TYR A 39 -6.68 -6.77 0.63
N GLN A 40 -6.68 -5.92 -0.39
CA GLN A 40 -6.23 -4.54 -0.31
C GLN A 40 -7.43 -3.63 -0.54
N SER A 41 -7.61 -2.63 0.32
CA SER A 41 -8.71 -1.67 0.16
C SER A 41 -8.52 -0.83 -1.12
N PRO A 42 -9.59 -0.26 -1.72
CA PRO A 42 -9.44 0.65 -2.85
C PRO A 42 -8.49 1.83 -2.57
N THR A 43 -8.54 2.38 -1.35
CA THR A 43 -7.62 3.44 -0.88
C THR A 43 -6.17 2.96 -0.90
N GLU A 44 -5.91 1.77 -0.36
CA GLU A 44 -4.58 1.16 -0.32
C GLU A 44 -4.03 0.91 -1.72
N ARG A 45 -4.85 0.40 -2.64
CA ARG A 45 -4.42 0.20 -4.03
C ARG A 45 -4.10 1.51 -4.75
N LYS A 46 -4.82 2.60 -4.44
CA LYS A 46 -4.50 3.94 -4.97
C LYS A 46 -3.13 4.44 -4.50
N LEU A 47 -2.72 4.12 -3.27
CA LEU A 47 -1.39 4.46 -2.72
C LEU A 47 -0.26 3.76 -3.49
N ILE A 48 -0.44 2.52 -3.90
CA ILE A 48 0.65 1.71 -4.47
C ILE A 48 1.15 2.27 -5.80
N GLY A 49 2.46 2.43 -5.93
CA GLY A 49 3.17 2.87 -7.14
C GLY A 49 4.09 4.06 -6.90
N PHE A 50 4.58 4.63 -8.01
CA PHE A 50 5.49 5.78 -8.00
C PHE A 50 4.73 7.10 -7.88
N TRP A 51 5.29 7.98 -7.04
CA TRP A 51 4.80 9.30 -6.72
C TRP A 51 5.94 10.29 -6.82
N ASN A 52 5.80 11.32 -7.63
CA ASN A 52 6.75 12.43 -7.60
C ASN A 52 6.29 13.40 -6.51
N VAL A 53 7.17 13.78 -5.60
CA VAL A 53 6.88 14.81 -4.60
C VAL A 53 7.05 16.17 -5.27
N GLU A 54 5.98 16.96 -5.30
CA GLU A 54 5.98 18.33 -5.80
C GLU A 54 6.60 19.23 -4.73
N MET A 55 7.94 19.35 -4.74
CA MET A 55 8.68 20.07 -3.70
C MET A 55 8.22 21.53 -3.56
N GLU A 56 7.83 22.18 -4.66
CA GLU A 56 7.33 23.56 -4.68
C GLU A 56 5.94 23.72 -4.04
N ASN A 57 5.14 22.64 -4.04
CA ASN A 57 3.79 22.60 -3.45
C ASN A 57 3.76 21.87 -2.10
N SER A 58 4.93 21.47 -1.60
CA SER A 58 5.11 20.75 -0.34
C SER A 58 5.79 21.64 0.68
N PHE A 59 5.56 21.34 1.95
CA PHE A 59 6.15 22.05 3.07
C PHE A 59 6.56 21.06 4.15
N TRP A 60 7.71 21.27 4.77
CA TRP A 60 8.12 20.55 5.96
C TRP A 60 8.80 21.51 6.92
N GLU A 61 8.31 21.54 8.15
CA GLU A 61 8.96 22.20 9.26
C GLU A 61 9.86 21.17 9.93
N ARG A 62 11.16 21.31 9.69
CA ARG A 62 12.21 20.44 10.22
C ARG A 62 13.39 21.30 10.64
N ASP A 63 14.16 20.80 11.58
CA ASP A 63 15.31 21.51 12.17
C ASP A 63 16.48 21.73 11.20
N SER A 64 16.40 21.17 9.98
CA SER A 64 17.46 21.21 8.98
C SER A 64 16.93 21.46 7.57
N VAL A 65 17.71 22.19 6.77
CA VAL A 65 17.55 22.22 5.32
C VAL A 65 18.11 20.91 4.75
N TYR A 66 17.32 20.22 3.93
CA TYR A 66 17.70 18.97 3.30
C TYR A 66 17.99 19.18 1.82
N ASP A 67 19.13 18.66 1.36
CA ASP A 67 19.44 18.60 -0.07
C ASP A 67 18.91 17.28 -0.63
N TRP A 68 18.04 17.36 -1.64
CA TRP A 68 17.31 16.22 -2.20
C TRP A 68 17.98 15.71 -3.47
N GLY A 69 18.34 14.42 -3.49
CA GLY A 69 18.92 13.78 -4.67
C GLY A 69 17.86 13.24 -5.65
N THR A 70 16.74 12.75 -5.15
CA THR A 70 15.56 12.42 -5.96
C THR A 70 14.30 12.80 -5.21
N THR A 71 13.26 13.15 -5.95
CA THR A 71 11.94 13.51 -5.41
C THR A 71 10.92 12.39 -5.55
N ILE A 72 11.34 11.20 -6.00
CA ILE A 72 10.44 10.07 -6.24
C ILE A 72 10.24 9.27 -4.94
N MET A 73 8.98 9.02 -4.61
CA MET A 73 8.53 8.06 -3.63
C MET A 73 7.97 6.83 -4.35
N ASP A 74 8.37 5.64 -3.91
CA ASP A 74 7.83 4.35 -4.36
C ASP A 74 7.13 3.65 -3.19
N ILE A 75 5.84 3.36 -3.35
CA ILE A 75 5.04 2.58 -2.41
C ILE A 75 4.75 1.24 -3.06
N SER A 76 5.48 0.19 -2.71
CA SER A 76 5.41 -1.12 -3.37
C SER A 76 4.39 -2.06 -2.71
N GLU A 77 3.82 -2.99 -3.48
CA GLU A 77 2.85 -4.01 -3.03
C GLU A 77 3.37 -4.92 -1.89
N LYS A 78 4.69 -4.98 -1.66
CA LYS A 78 5.32 -5.89 -0.68
C LYS A 78 5.57 -5.25 0.69
N ASN A 79 4.81 -4.22 1.09
CA ASN A 79 5.07 -3.40 2.28
C ASN A 79 6.46 -2.75 2.29
N ILE A 80 7.10 -2.63 1.12
CA ILE A 80 8.38 -1.96 0.95
C ILE A 80 8.08 -0.58 0.39
N CYS A 81 8.69 0.45 0.94
CA CYS A 81 8.66 1.78 0.35
C CYS A 81 10.07 2.33 0.19
N LYS A 82 10.23 3.21 -0.79
CA LYS A 82 11.41 4.04 -0.96
C LYS A 82 10.98 5.49 -0.95
N LEU A 83 11.52 6.28 -0.03
CA LEU A 83 11.27 7.71 0.04
C LEU A 83 12.27 8.48 -0.85
N PRO A 84 11.98 9.76 -1.14
CA PRO A 84 12.96 10.69 -1.71
C PRO A 84 14.33 10.57 -1.03
N THR A 85 15.40 10.50 -1.81
CA THR A 85 16.76 10.34 -1.28
C THR A 85 17.36 11.69 -0.97
N LEU A 86 18.21 11.74 0.05
CA LEU A 86 19.04 12.91 0.34
C LEU A 86 20.35 12.85 -0.45
N CYS A 87 20.90 14.02 -0.80
CA CYS A 87 22.27 14.15 -1.28
C CYS A 87 23.23 14.01 -0.09
N ASP A 88 23.85 12.84 0.06
CA ASP A 88 24.99 12.65 0.97
C ASP A 88 26.20 12.25 0.15
N THR A 89 27.14 13.18 -0.02
CA THR A 89 28.36 13.00 -0.84
C THR A 89 29.36 12.04 -0.20
N ASN A 90 29.17 11.66 1.06
CA ASN A 90 30.01 10.68 1.75
C ASN A 90 29.56 9.24 1.51
N LEU A 91 28.43 9.05 0.84
CA LEU A 91 27.83 7.74 0.58
C LEU A 91 27.77 7.46 -0.91
N THR A 92 27.90 6.18 -1.24
CA THR A 92 27.59 5.67 -2.58
C THR A 92 26.09 5.81 -2.90
N VAL A 93 25.75 5.67 -4.17
CA VAL A 93 24.34 5.68 -4.63
C VAL A 93 23.53 4.57 -3.94
N ASP A 94 24.11 3.37 -3.81
CA ASP A 94 23.45 2.22 -3.19
C ASP A 94 23.20 2.43 -1.69
N GLU A 95 24.16 3.05 -0.98
CA GLU A 95 23.99 3.38 0.45
C GLU A 95 22.91 4.44 0.66
N ASN A 96 22.86 5.46 -0.19
CA ASN A 96 21.79 6.46 -0.17
C ASN A 96 20.42 5.83 -0.45
N TRP A 97 20.36 4.88 -1.39
CA TRP A 97 19.13 4.13 -1.67
C TRP A 97 18.71 3.23 -0.52
N ALA A 98 19.65 2.55 0.13
CA ALA A 98 19.38 1.72 1.29
C ALA A 98 18.83 2.57 2.45
N LYS A 99 19.39 3.76 2.72
CA LYS A 99 18.90 4.69 3.74
C LYS A 99 17.50 5.22 3.49
N ALA A 100 17.11 5.34 2.22
CA ALA A 100 15.78 5.81 1.82
C ALA A 100 14.74 4.68 1.71
N THR A 101 15.16 3.42 1.88
CA THR A 101 14.27 2.25 1.80
C THR A 101 13.82 1.82 3.18
N GLY A 102 12.56 1.44 3.30
CA GLY A 102 12.01 0.86 4.52
C GLY A 102 10.66 0.23 4.27
N THR A 103 9.79 0.25 5.27
CA THR A 103 8.47 -0.38 5.18
C THR A 103 7.35 0.64 5.26
N TRP A 104 6.18 0.29 4.74
CA TRP A 104 4.98 1.09 4.90
C TRP A 104 3.79 0.26 5.37
N GLU A 105 2.82 0.93 5.97
CA GLU A 105 1.56 0.33 6.43
C GLU A 105 0.39 1.26 6.13
N PHE A 106 -0.70 0.71 5.58
CA PHE A 106 -1.98 1.39 5.45
C PHE A 106 -2.81 1.22 6.72
N ILE A 107 -3.33 2.33 7.25
CA ILE A 107 -4.15 2.36 8.46
C ILE A 107 -5.51 2.94 8.10
N SER A 108 -6.50 2.07 7.94
CA SER A 108 -7.88 2.48 7.65
C SER A 108 -8.60 2.96 8.91
N ARG A 109 -8.63 4.28 9.11
CA ARG A 109 -9.29 4.97 10.23
C ARG A 109 -9.96 6.24 9.66
N ASN A 110 -10.57 7.07 10.52
CA ASN A 110 -11.11 8.36 10.08
C ASN A 110 -10.23 9.51 10.65
N PRO A 111 -9.37 10.16 9.84
CA PRO A 111 -9.09 9.90 8.42
C PRO A 111 -8.17 8.68 8.18
N ASP A 112 -8.16 8.18 6.94
CA ASP A 112 -7.23 7.13 6.52
C ASP A 112 -5.79 7.67 6.61
N SER A 113 -4.84 6.79 6.92
CA SER A 113 -3.43 7.19 7.07
C SER A 113 -2.44 6.17 6.53
N ILE A 114 -1.25 6.63 6.16
CA ILE A 114 -0.09 5.81 5.83
C ILE A 114 0.97 6.02 6.89
N PHE A 115 1.61 4.93 7.32
CA PHE A 115 2.82 5.00 8.14
C PHE A 115 4.02 4.58 7.29
N LEU A 116 5.01 5.47 7.18
CA LEU A 116 6.24 5.29 6.43
C LEU A 116 7.39 5.08 7.42
N ASN A 117 7.85 3.85 7.56
CA ASN A 117 8.92 3.48 8.46
C ASN A 117 10.28 3.47 7.75
N VAL A 118 10.88 4.66 7.61
CA VAL A 118 12.23 4.85 7.05
C VAL A 118 13.08 5.73 8.00
N PRO A 119 13.59 5.19 9.13
CA PRO A 119 14.08 5.98 10.26
C PRO A 119 15.14 7.06 9.96
N ASN A 120 15.95 6.88 8.91
CA ASN A 120 17.01 7.82 8.52
C ASN A 120 16.55 8.86 7.48
N ASN A 121 15.27 8.88 7.14
CA ASN A 121 14.70 9.78 6.15
C ASN A 121 13.77 10.80 6.84
N PRO A 122 13.88 12.10 6.53
CA PRO A 122 13.07 13.13 7.20
C PRO A 122 11.57 13.04 6.89
N LEU A 123 11.18 12.31 5.84
CA LEU A 123 9.79 12.01 5.49
C LEU A 123 9.26 10.74 6.16
N HIS A 124 10.04 10.09 7.03
CA HIS A 124 9.53 9.08 7.95
C HIS A 124 8.34 9.61 8.75
N GLY A 125 7.39 8.73 9.04
CA GLY A 125 6.33 9.00 9.99
C GLY A 125 4.95 8.64 9.48
N LYS A 126 3.95 9.03 10.27
CA LYS A 126 2.54 8.78 9.96
C LYS A 126 1.93 10.02 9.32
N TYR A 127 1.15 9.82 8.26
CA TYR A 127 0.49 10.88 7.50
C TYR A 127 -0.99 10.54 7.30
N ALA A 128 -1.86 11.52 7.51
CA ALA A 128 -3.22 11.46 7.00
C ALA A 128 -3.17 11.54 5.46
N ILE A 129 -4.03 10.75 4.80
CA ILE A 129 -4.10 10.66 3.35
C ILE A 129 -5.33 11.42 2.87
N ARG A 130 -5.14 12.22 1.82
CA ARG A 130 -6.26 12.71 1.01
C ARG A 130 -5.92 12.59 -0.46
N PHE A 131 -6.79 11.94 -1.22
CA PHE A 131 -6.70 11.87 -2.67
C PHE A 131 -7.53 12.97 -3.33
N PHE A 132 -7.01 13.54 -4.41
CA PHE A 132 -7.75 14.52 -5.20
C PHE A 132 -7.26 14.53 -6.65
N ILE A 133 -8.07 15.13 -7.51
CA ILE A 133 -7.76 15.34 -8.92
C ILE A 133 -7.52 16.84 -9.14
N ASP A 134 -6.35 17.19 -9.62
CA ASP A 134 -5.99 18.55 -10.05
C ASP A 134 -6.27 18.68 -11.55
N GLU A 135 -7.47 19.11 -11.90
CA GLU A 135 -7.93 19.23 -13.29
C GLU A 135 -7.12 20.24 -14.12
N ASN A 136 -6.37 21.13 -13.46
CA ASN A 136 -5.50 22.13 -14.07
C ASN A 136 -4.04 21.66 -14.21
N GLY A 137 -3.75 20.37 -14.00
CA GLY A 137 -2.39 19.82 -14.03
C GLY A 137 -1.59 20.20 -15.29
N TYR A 138 -0.27 20.37 -15.12
CA TYR A 138 0.64 20.84 -16.16
C TYR A 138 0.79 19.87 -17.35
N GLY A 139 0.72 20.43 -18.57
CA GLY A 139 1.12 19.80 -19.85
C GLY A 139 -0.03 19.34 -20.75
N GLU A 140 0.21 19.30 -22.07
CA GLU A 140 -0.77 18.91 -23.12
C GLU A 140 -1.36 17.50 -22.95
N ALA A 141 -0.79 16.67 -22.07
CA ALA A 141 -1.17 15.26 -21.88
C ALA A 141 -1.98 14.97 -20.60
N LYS A 142 -2.31 15.97 -19.75
CA LYS A 142 -2.97 15.76 -18.44
C LYS A 142 -2.21 14.79 -17.52
N ASN A 143 -0.89 14.79 -17.60
CA ASN A 143 -0.08 13.70 -17.08
C ASN A 143 0.14 13.69 -15.54
N ASN A 144 -0.47 14.61 -14.78
CA ASN A 144 -0.18 14.78 -13.36
C ASN A 144 -1.43 15.13 -12.52
N ILE A 145 -2.63 14.80 -13.01
CA ILE A 145 -3.87 15.23 -12.35
C ILE A 145 -4.17 14.42 -11.07
N TYR A 146 -3.71 13.18 -10.97
CA TYR A 146 -3.96 12.34 -9.79
C TYR A 146 -2.96 12.64 -8.68
N LYS A 147 -3.45 13.23 -7.59
CA LYS A 147 -2.63 13.71 -6.49
C LYS A 147 -3.01 13.08 -5.16
N ILE A 148 -1.98 12.91 -4.34
CA ILE A 148 -2.08 12.57 -2.93
C ILE A 148 -1.53 13.73 -2.11
N GLU A 149 -2.30 14.13 -1.11
CA GLU A 149 -1.86 14.95 0.00
C GLU A 149 -1.52 14.02 1.17
N LEU A 150 -0.28 14.13 1.68
CA LEU A 150 0.18 13.46 2.89
C LEU A 150 0.46 14.52 3.94
N LYS A 151 -0.29 14.50 5.04
CA LYS A 151 -0.19 15.53 6.08
C LYS A 151 0.01 14.97 7.47
N ASN A 152 0.91 15.57 8.23
CA ASN A 152 1.02 15.42 9.68
C ASN A 152 1.28 16.79 10.33
N ASP A 153 1.59 16.81 11.62
CA ASP A 153 1.72 18.05 12.40
C ASP A 153 2.85 18.97 11.92
N SER A 154 3.86 18.43 11.23
CA SER A 154 5.06 19.17 10.85
C SER A 154 5.39 19.06 9.36
N THR A 155 4.55 18.40 8.57
CA THR A 155 4.82 18.12 7.17
C THR A 155 3.54 18.00 6.36
N TYR A 156 3.61 18.55 5.16
CA TYR A 156 2.58 18.55 4.15
C TYR A 156 3.24 18.25 2.81
N LEU A 157 2.94 17.09 2.24
CA LEU A 157 3.47 16.68 0.93
C LEU A 157 2.33 16.65 -0.08
N ILE A 158 2.56 17.26 -1.22
CA ILE A 158 1.77 17.03 -2.42
C ILE A 158 2.59 16.14 -3.34
N CYS A 159 2.02 15.00 -3.70
CA CYS A 159 2.64 14.10 -4.64
C CYS A 159 1.71 13.84 -5.82
N ASN A 160 2.25 13.87 -7.03
CA ASN A 160 1.55 13.48 -8.25
C ASN A 160 1.94 12.07 -8.65
N LYS A 161 0.96 11.30 -9.14
CA LYS A 161 1.22 9.96 -9.68
C LYS A 161 2.06 10.11 -10.93
N GLY A 162 3.27 9.55 -10.95
CA GLY A 162 4.19 9.71 -12.07
C GLY A 162 3.65 9.12 -13.37
N ASP A 163 3.78 9.85 -14.48
CA ASP A 163 3.26 9.41 -15.78
C ASP A 163 4.24 8.57 -16.62
N PHE A 164 3.66 7.92 -17.62
CA PHE A 164 4.13 7.18 -18.78
C PHE A 164 4.21 5.65 -18.74
N ILE A 165 4.54 4.98 -17.63
CA ILE A 165 4.86 3.54 -17.73
C ILE A 165 3.72 2.60 -17.28
N GLN A 166 2.75 3.02 -16.47
CA GLN A 166 1.85 2.05 -15.82
C GLN A 166 0.37 2.45 -15.82
N LYS A 167 -0.29 2.34 -16.99
CA LYS A 167 -1.76 2.48 -17.14
C LYS A 167 -2.57 1.65 -16.13
N ASN A 168 -2.02 0.55 -15.62
CA ASN A 168 -2.69 -0.31 -14.65
C ASN A 168 -2.89 0.35 -13.28
N TRP A 169 -2.02 1.27 -12.87
CA TRP A 169 -2.08 1.93 -11.56
C TRP A 169 -3.08 3.09 -11.49
N ARG A 170 -3.56 3.56 -12.65
CA ARG A 170 -4.65 4.54 -12.75
C ARG A 170 -6.04 3.91 -12.66
N LYS A 171 -6.17 2.58 -12.78
CA LYS A 171 -7.47 1.89 -12.85
C LYS A 171 -8.33 2.08 -11.60
N ASP A 172 -7.72 2.20 -10.43
CA ASP A 172 -8.46 2.46 -9.18
C ASP A 172 -8.80 3.95 -9.01
N TRP A 173 -8.16 4.85 -9.78
CA TRP A 173 -8.47 6.29 -9.79
C TRP A 173 -9.64 6.65 -10.72
N GLU A 174 -9.81 5.89 -11.80
CA GLU A 174 -10.86 6.08 -12.80
C GLU A 174 -12.20 5.41 -12.41
N LYS A 175 -12.19 4.54 -11.38
CA LYS A 175 -13.37 3.87 -10.84
C LYS A 175 -13.78 4.55 -9.54
N ASN A 176 -14.65 5.55 -9.64
CA ASN A 176 -15.48 6.02 -8.53
C ASN A 176 -16.89 5.49 -8.72
#